data_AF-A0A6A7RUC4-F1
#
_entry.id   AF-A0A6A7RUC4-F1
#
_cell.length_a   1.000
_cell.length_b   1.000
_cell.length_c   1.000
_cell.angle_alpha   90.00
_cell.angle_beta   90.00
_cell.angle_gamma   90.00
#
_symmetry.space_group_name_H-M   'P 1'
#
loop_
_entity.id
_entity.type
_entity.pdbx_description
1 polymer ?
#
loop_
_entity_poly.entity_id
_entity_poly.type
_entity_poly.pdbx_seq_one_letter_code
_entity_poly.pdbx_strand_id
1 'polypeptide(L)'
;MANSTTHLDLIAQSQSSKEVTANALVDAGSPAALFGRRGSLCSGLTWFYYGGVMMVDGVLTAIANSAAALTLTASTTNYIEATRASVVSKNTVGFTGGSIPLYTAVTETSSVTSYTDQRAWGAPAYLPSNGSIAVTTADADLTAPANADKARCSYLTTTGALTAKRNVIVPHGWQAIVFCNNSGAFTTTFKTAAGSSVVVVQGKQALLLTDGSNVVRITPDT
;
A
#
# COMPACT_ATOMS: atom_id res chain seq x y z
N MET A 1 -9.84 -10.72 -19.65
CA MET A 1 -9.46 -12.12 -19.93
C MET A 1 -9.90 -12.44 -21.34
N ALA A 2 -9.06 -13.10 -22.15
CA ALA A 2 -9.49 -13.57 -23.47
C ALA A 2 -10.43 -14.77 -23.27
N ASN A 3 -11.68 -14.62 -23.68
CA ASN A 3 -12.64 -15.73 -23.75
C ASN A 3 -12.43 -16.48 -25.08
N SER A 4 -13.27 -17.48 -25.37
CA SER A 4 -13.24 -18.21 -26.66
C SER A 4 -13.32 -17.29 -27.90
N THR A 5 -13.86 -16.08 -27.73
CA THR A 5 -13.71 -14.97 -28.68
C THR A 5 -12.85 -13.90 -28.01
N THR A 6 -11.75 -13.52 -28.66
CA THR A 6 -10.86 -12.45 -28.15
C THR A 6 -11.53 -11.08 -28.30
N HIS A 7 -11.35 -10.22 -27.29
CA HIS A 7 -11.69 -8.80 -27.36
C HIS A 7 -10.48 -7.93 -27.73
N LEU A 8 -9.31 -8.55 -27.95
CA LEU A 8 -8.06 -7.85 -28.22
C LEU A 8 -7.66 -8.02 -29.69
N ASP A 9 -7.10 -6.96 -30.25
CA ASP A 9 -6.48 -6.97 -31.58
C ASP A 9 -5.19 -7.81 -31.55
N LEU A 10 -5.26 -9.02 -32.11
CA LEU A 10 -4.14 -9.96 -32.10
C LEU A 10 -3.20 -9.73 -33.30
N ILE A 11 -1.92 -10.00 -33.08
CA ILE A 11 -0.94 -10.07 -34.16
C ILE A 11 -1.21 -11.34 -34.97
N ALA A 12 -1.35 -11.20 -36.29
CA ALA A 12 -1.46 -12.33 -37.21
C ALA A 12 -0.08 -12.77 -37.73
N GLN A 13 0.04 -14.04 -38.13
CA GLN A 13 1.24 -14.53 -38.78
C GLN A 13 1.49 -13.77 -40.10
N SER A 14 2.74 -13.38 -40.34
CA SER A 14 3.15 -12.61 -41.54
C SER A 14 2.46 -11.24 -41.70
N GLN A 15 1.87 -10.68 -40.63
CA GLN A 15 1.29 -9.35 -40.64
C GLN A 15 2.38 -8.28 -40.90
N SER A 16 2.11 -7.37 -41.83
CA SER A 16 2.90 -6.16 -42.00
C SER A 16 2.76 -5.24 -40.77
N SER A 17 3.85 -4.58 -40.38
CA SER A 17 3.87 -3.60 -39.28
C SER A 17 3.31 -4.12 -37.94
N LYS A 18 3.58 -5.38 -37.60
CA LYS A 18 3.15 -6.02 -36.34
C LYS A 18 3.51 -5.23 -35.08
N GLU A 19 4.60 -4.48 -35.11
CA GLU A 19 5.04 -3.57 -34.05
C GLU A 19 4.04 -2.43 -33.79
N VAL A 20 3.34 -1.94 -34.82
CA VAL A 20 2.32 -0.90 -34.67
C VAL A 20 1.11 -1.47 -33.92
N THR A 21 0.66 -2.67 -34.30
CA THR A 21 -0.44 -3.38 -33.60
C THR A 21 -0.07 -3.70 -32.17
N ALA A 22 1.17 -4.16 -31.93
CA ALA A 22 1.67 -4.42 -30.58
C ALA A 22 1.65 -3.15 -29.72
N ASN A 23 2.18 -2.04 -30.23
CA ASN A 23 2.25 -0.77 -29.50
C ASN A 23 0.85 -0.23 -29.20
N ALA A 24 -0.09 -0.26 -30.16
CA ALA A 24 -1.46 0.20 -29.93
C ALA A 24 -2.18 -0.62 -28.83
N LEU A 25 -1.98 -1.94 -28.81
CA LEU A 25 -2.55 -2.80 -27.78
C LEU A 25 -1.92 -2.51 -26.39
N VAL A 26 -0.60 -2.30 -26.33
CA VAL A 26 0.11 -1.95 -25.09
C VAL A 26 -0.30 -0.57 -24.59
N ASP A 27 -0.49 0.41 -25.49
CA ASP A 27 -0.97 1.75 -25.17
C ASP A 27 -2.39 1.70 -24.57
N ALA A 28 -3.29 0.89 -25.15
CA ALA A 28 -4.61 0.65 -24.59
C ALA A 28 -4.55 -0.02 -23.20
N GLY A 29 -3.57 -0.90 -22.98
CA GLY A 29 -3.30 -1.56 -21.70
C GLY A 29 -2.49 -0.73 -20.70
N SER A 30 -2.02 0.46 -21.08
CA SER A 30 -1.11 1.30 -20.29
C SER A 30 -1.63 1.75 -18.91
N PRO A 31 -2.95 1.79 -18.60
CA PRO A 31 -3.39 2.05 -17.23
C PRO A 31 -2.81 1.06 -16.20
N ALA A 32 -2.56 -0.20 -16.59
CA ALA A 32 -1.93 -1.20 -15.73
C ALA A 32 -0.40 -1.02 -15.60
N ALA A 33 0.20 -0.17 -16.43
CA ALA A 33 1.63 0.14 -16.39
C ALA A 33 1.98 1.19 -15.32
N LEU A 34 1.00 1.83 -14.67
CA LEU A 34 1.24 2.80 -13.60
C LEU A 34 2.21 2.23 -12.54
N PHE A 35 3.27 3.00 -12.24
CA PHE A 35 4.40 2.63 -11.37
C PHE A 35 5.22 1.41 -11.82
N GLY A 36 4.95 0.85 -12.98
CA GLY A 36 5.68 -0.29 -13.52
C GLY A 36 7.12 0.05 -13.81
N ARG A 37 8.03 -0.91 -13.63
CA ARG A 37 9.46 -0.72 -13.91
C ARG A 37 9.70 -0.26 -15.35
N ARG A 38 10.35 0.90 -15.53
CA ARG A 38 10.78 1.43 -16.83
C ARG A 38 12.19 0.92 -17.16
N GLY A 39 12.24 -0.35 -17.55
CA GLY A 39 13.50 -1.09 -17.66
C GLY A 39 14.54 -0.51 -18.60
N SER A 40 14.14 0.24 -19.64
CA SER A 40 15.07 0.87 -20.60
C SER A 40 15.96 1.96 -20.00
N LEU A 41 15.59 2.51 -18.84
CA LEU A 41 16.40 3.51 -18.13
C LEU A 41 17.02 2.98 -16.83
N CYS A 42 16.56 1.83 -16.33
CA CYS A 42 17.13 1.23 -15.14
C CYS A 42 18.51 0.62 -15.44
N SER A 43 19.55 1.08 -14.73
CA SER A 43 20.90 0.51 -14.81
C SER A 43 21.60 0.55 -13.45
N GLY A 44 22.40 -0.45 -13.14
CA GLY A 44 23.03 -0.59 -11.83
C GLY A 44 22.00 -0.56 -10.68
N LEU A 45 22.14 0.44 -9.79
CA LEU A 45 21.21 0.69 -8.66
C LEU A 45 20.16 1.78 -8.96
N THR A 46 20.04 2.22 -10.21
CA THR A 46 19.05 3.23 -10.60
C THR A 46 17.74 2.56 -11.00
N TRP A 47 16.64 3.01 -10.39
CA TRP A 47 15.30 2.54 -10.69
C TRP A 47 14.46 3.65 -11.31
N PHE A 48 13.84 3.36 -12.44
CA PHE A 48 12.89 4.21 -13.13
C PHE A 48 11.54 3.49 -13.22
N TYR A 49 10.47 4.27 -13.23
CA TYR A 49 9.11 3.77 -13.32
C TYR A 49 8.27 4.56 -14.32
N TYR A 50 7.27 3.90 -14.88
CA TYR A 50 6.25 4.52 -15.70
C TYR A 50 5.27 5.31 -14.85
N GLY A 51 4.87 6.46 -15.37
CA GLY A 51 3.74 7.24 -14.89
C GLY A 51 2.41 6.61 -15.31
N GLY A 52 1.34 7.35 -15.12
CA GLY A 52 -0.02 6.90 -15.42
C GLY A 52 -1.03 7.81 -14.76
N VAL A 53 -2.23 7.30 -14.50
CA VAL A 53 -3.29 8.03 -13.79
C VAL A 53 -3.65 7.29 -12.52
N MET A 54 -3.67 8.00 -11.40
CA MET A 54 -4.08 7.48 -10.10
C MET A 54 -5.19 8.36 -9.51
N MET A 55 -6.16 7.73 -8.84
CA MET A 55 -7.14 8.47 -8.05
C MET A 55 -6.48 8.97 -6.75
N VAL A 56 -6.46 10.29 -6.56
CA VAL A 56 -5.97 10.94 -5.35
C VAL A 56 -7.11 11.79 -4.81
N ASP A 57 -7.67 11.36 -3.67
CA ASP A 57 -8.78 12.05 -2.97
C ASP A 57 -9.93 12.52 -3.88
N GLY A 58 -10.32 11.65 -4.81
CA GLY A 58 -11.44 11.89 -5.74
C GLY A 58 -11.05 12.55 -7.07
N VAL A 59 -9.77 12.88 -7.27
CA VAL A 59 -9.25 13.49 -8.50
C VAL A 59 -8.38 12.50 -9.28
N LEU A 60 -8.65 12.38 -10.58
CA LEU A 60 -7.76 11.67 -11.51
C LEU A 60 -6.47 12.48 -11.68
N THR A 61 -5.41 12.02 -11.02
CA THR A 61 -4.11 12.68 -11.00
C THR A 61 -3.18 12.03 -12.01
N ALA A 62 -2.71 12.82 -12.97
CA ALA A 62 -1.69 12.40 -13.92
C ALA A 62 -0.32 12.39 -13.25
N ILE A 63 0.33 11.23 -13.26
CA ILE A 63 1.67 11.00 -12.75
C ILE A 63 2.58 10.87 -13.96
N ALA A 64 3.60 11.71 -14.05
CA ALA A 64 4.59 11.61 -15.12
C ALA A 64 5.50 10.37 -14.93
N ASN A 65 6.13 9.91 -16.01
CA ASN A 65 7.26 8.98 -15.89
C ASN A 65 8.31 9.56 -14.94
N SER A 66 9.00 8.70 -14.18
CA SER A 66 10.05 9.16 -13.26
C SER A 66 11.10 9.98 -14.03
N ALA A 67 11.20 11.27 -13.71
CA ALA A 67 12.16 12.17 -14.35
C ALA A 67 13.60 11.94 -13.83
N ALA A 68 13.72 11.52 -12.57
CA ALA A 68 14.98 11.19 -11.92
C ALA A 68 14.99 9.72 -11.49
N ALA A 69 16.20 9.15 -11.41
CA ALA A 69 16.40 7.81 -10.88
C ALA A 69 16.06 7.76 -9.37
N LEU A 70 15.30 6.75 -8.97
CA LEU A 70 15.25 6.32 -7.58
C LEU A 70 16.49 5.45 -7.32
N THR A 71 17.45 5.97 -6.55
CA THR A 71 18.66 5.23 -6.19
C THR A 71 18.36 4.19 -5.10
N LEU A 72 18.60 2.92 -5.40
CA LEU A 72 18.45 1.82 -4.45
C LEU A 72 19.69 1.71 -3.54
N THR A 73 19.48 1.25 -2.31
CA THR A 73 20.58 0.91 -1.40
C THR A 73 21.25 -0.37 -1.90
N ALA A 74 22.58 -0.38 -1.97
CA ALA A 74 23.37 -1.56 -2.33
C ALA A 74 23.30 -2.68 -1.29
N SER A 75 23.56 -3.92 -1.73
CA SER A 75 23.75 -5.10 -0.86
C SER A 75 22.61 -5.36 0.13
N THR A 76 21.37 -5.04 -0.25
CA THR A 76 20.19 -5.23 0.60
C THR A 76 18.92 -5.41 -0.23
N THR A 77 17.81 -5.66 0.46
CA THR A 77 16.48 -5.64 -0.13
C THR A 77 15.89 -4.23 0.00
N ASN A 78 15.38 -3.71 -1.11
CA ASN A 78 14.74 -2.41 -1.20
C ASN A 78 13.23 -2.61 -1.41
N TYR A 79 12.42 -2.00 -0.56
CA TYR A 79 10.97 -1.96 -0.64
C TYR A 79 10.57 -0.64 -1.27
N ILE A 80 10.19 -0.69 -2.55
CA ILE A 80 9.79 0.46 -3.36
C ILE A 80 8.28 0.64 -3.21
N GLU A 81 7.87 1.83 -2.81
CA GLU A 81 6.49 2.12 -2.43
C GLU A 81 6.06 3.51 -2.87
N ALA A 82 4.75 3.72 -2.98
CA ALA A 82 4.17 5.03 -3.25
C ALA A 82 3.27 5.48 -2.09
N THR A 83 3.24 6.78 -1.84
CA THR A 83 2.20 7.36 -0.97
C THR A 83 0.87 7.42 -1.70
N ARG A 84 -0.23 7.63 -0.96
CA ARG A 84 -1.55 7.93 -1.57
C ARG A 84 -1.56 9.19 -2.42
N ALA A 85 -0.58 10.09 -2.22
CA ALA A 85 -0.34 11.27 -3.04
C ALA A 85 0.67 11.01 -4.17
N SER A 86 0.86 9.75 -4.58
CA SER A 86 1.69 9.32 -5.72
C SER A 86 3.20 9.57 -5.63
N VAL A 87 3.72 9.90 -4.44
CA VAL A 87 5.16 10.09 -4.23
C VAL A 87 5.82 8.72 -4.07
N VAL A 88 6.76 8.39 -4.96
CA VAL A 88 7.51 7.13 -4.91
C VAL A 88 8.78 7.27 -4.08
N SER A 89 9.01 6.32 -3.18
CA SER A 89 10.21 6.22 -2.34
C SER A 89 10.66 4.78 -2.18
N LYS A 90 11.76 4.57 -1.45
CA LYS A 90 12.21 3.24 -1.03
C LYS A 90 12.72 3.23 0.41
N ASN A 91 12.64 2.08 1.05
CA ASN A 91 13.30 1.79 2.32
C ASN A 91 13.87 0.35 2.32
N THR A 92 14.54 -0.06 3.40
CA THR A 92 15.22 -1.37 3.49
C THR A 92 14.71 -2.26 4.62
N VAL A 93 13.60 -1.89 5.26
CA VAL A 93 13.07 -2.59 6.44
C VAL A 93 11.79 -3.37 6.09
N GLY A 94 10.96 -2.83 5.20
CA GLY A 94 9.70 -3.42 4.76
C GLY A 94 8.77 -2.34 4.20
N PHE A 95 7.65 -2.72 3.58
CA PHE A 95 6.67 -1.72 3.17
C PHE A 95 6.14 -0.95 4.38
N THR A 96 6.11 0.38 4.28
CA THR A 96 5.56 1.27 5.30
C THR A 96 4.04 1.08 5.38
N GLY A 97 3.51 1.02 6.60
CA GLY A 97 2.07 0.92 6.78
C GLY A 97 1.34 2.16 6.25
N GLY A 98 0.33 1.92 5.41
CA GLY A 98 -0.40 2.99 4.71
C GLY A 98 0.19 3.40 3.36
N SER A 99 1.39 2.94 3.02
CA SER A 99 1.94 3.07 1.66
C SER A 99 1.39 2.01 0.71
N ILE A 100 1.49 2.28 -0.59
CA ILE A 100 1.13 1.38 -1.68
C ILE A 100 2.39 0.60 -2.07
N PRO A 101 2.45 -0.73 -1.85
CA PRO A 101 3.58 -1.55 -2.26
C PRO A 101 3.70 -1.58 -3.79
N LEU A 102 4.92 -1.37 -4.32
CA LEU A 102 5.20 -1.43 -5.75
C LEU A 102 6.13 -2.58 -6.10
N TYR A 103 7.33 -2.61 -5.50
CA TYR A 103 8.31 -3.65 -5.79
C TYR A 103 9.13 -4.01 -4.55
N THR A 104 9.54 -5.26 -4.47
CA THR A 104 10.66 -5.70 -3.62
C THR A 104 11.84 -5.98 -4.54
N ALA A 105 12.93 -5.22 -4.43
CA ALA A 105 14.12 -5.35 -5.27
C ALA A 105 15.35 -5.75 -4.45
N VAL A 106 16.00 -6.86 -4.82
CA VAL A 106 17.25 -7.31 -4.19
C VAL A 106 18.43 -6.78 -4.99
N THR A 107 19.41 -6.20 -4.30
CA THR A 107 20.59 -5.60 -4.92
C THR A 107 21.88 -6.19 -4.36
N GLU A 108 22.90 -6.25 -5.19
CA GLU A 108 24.30 -6.42 -4.78
C GLU A 108 24.99 -5.04 -4.67
N THR A 109 26.32 -5.02 -4.71
CA THR A 109 27.14 -3.81 -4.57
C THR A 109 26.81 -2.74 -5.61
N SER A 110 26.45 -3.13 -6.84
CA SER A 110 26.26 -2.19 -7.95
C SER A 110 25.11 -2.52 -8.90
N SER A 111 24.30 -3.54 -8.62
CA SER A 111 23.25 -4.02 -9.52
C SER A 111 22.01 -4.49 -8.76
N VAL A 112 20.84 -4.39 -9.41
CA VAL A 112 19.64 -5.13 -9.02
C VAL A 112 19.76 -6.56 -9.56
N THR A 113 19.71 -7.56 -8.69
CA THR A 113 19.81 -8.98 -9.07
C THR A 113 18.44 -9.63 -9.29
N SER A 114 17.43 -9.18 -8.54
CA SER A 114 16.05 -9.64 -8.72
C SER A 114 15.06 -8.58 -8.24
N TYR A 115 13.83 -8.67 -8.73
CA TYR A 115 12.73 -7.88 -8.22
C TYR A 115 11.41 -8.64 -8.34
N THR A 116 10.53 -8.42 -7.38
CA THR A 116 9.16 -8.91 -7.39
C THR A 116 8.22 -7.74 -7.52
N ASP A 117 7.32 -7.78 -8.51
CA ASP A 117 6.24 -6.82 -8.64
C ASP A 117 5.17 -7.09 -7.58
N GLN A 118 4.93 -6.10 -6.72
CA GLN A 118 3.96 -6.16 -5.62
C GLN A 118 2.70 -5.35 -5.92
N ARG A 119 2.61 -4.75 -7.13
CA ARG A 119 1.43 -4.00 -7.54
C ARG A 119 0.26 -4.97 -7.70
N ALA A 120 -0.76 -4.79 -6.89
CA ALA A 120 -2.00 -5.55 -7.03
C ALA A 120 -2.95 -4.82 -7.98
N TRP A 121 -3.30 -5.44 -9.12
CA TRP A 121 -4.31 -4.90 -10.04
C TRP A 121 -5.75 -5.14 -9.55
N GLY A 122 -5.96 -6.02 -8.57
CA GLY A 122 -7.28 -6.25 -7.99
C GLY A 122 -7.20 -6.78 -6.57
N ALA A 123 -7.89 -6.11 -5.65
CA ALA A 123 -8.26 -6.64 -4.35
C ALA A 123 -9.79 -6.83 -4.36
N PRO A 124 -10.32 -8.04 -4.14
CA PRO A 124 -11.77 -8.24 -4.11
C PRO A 124 -12.38 -7.46 -2.95
N ALA A 125 -13.10 -6.38 -3.25
CA ALA A 125 -13.65 -5.48 -2.23
C ALA A 125 -14.69 -6.16 -1.30
N TYR A 126 -15.27 -7.29 -1.72
CA TYR A 126 -16.21 -8.07 -0.93
C TYR A 126 -15.54 -8.99 0.09
N LEU A 127 -14.22 -9.21 -0.01
CA LEU A 127 -13.47 -9.97 0.98
C LEU A 127 -12.92 -8.99 2.02
N PRO A 128 -13.42 -9.00 3.27
CA PRO A 128 -12.84 -8.18 4.31
C PRO A 128 -11.40 -8.63 4.55
N SER A 129 -10.46 -7.69 4.53
CA SER A 129 -9.11 -7.93 5.03
C SER A 129 -9.14 -7.79 6.56
N ASN A 130 -8.96 -8.92 7.26
CA ASN A 130 -8.96 -8.97 8.72
C ASN A 130 -7.53 -8.99 9.26
N GLY A 131 -7.26 -8.12 10.23
CA GLY A 131 -5.99 -8.03 10.94
C GLY A 131 -6.18 -8.17 12.44
N SER A 132 -5.18 -8.70 13.12
CA SER A 132 -5.12 -8.71 14.59
C SER A 132 -3.76 -8.19 15.05
N ILE A 133 -3.76 -7.35 16.08
CA ILE A 133 -2.54 -6.82 16.69
C ILE A 133 -2.61 -6.93 18.22
N ALA A 134 -1.54 -7.44 18.83
CA ALA A 134 -1.42 -7.49 20.27
C ALA A 134 -0.98 -6.12 20.79
N VAL A 135 -1.71 -5.60 21.78
CA VAL A 135 -1.44 -4.34 22.49
C VAL A 135 -1.37 -4.68 23.97
N THR A 136 -0.16 -4.71 24.53
CA THR A 136 0.07 -5.16 25.91
C THR A 136 0.98 -4.17 26.65
N THR A 137 2.29 -4.33 26.52
CA THR A 137 3.32 -3.62 27.28
C THR A 137 3.88 -2.40 26.56
N ALA A 138 3.51 -2.17 25.30
CA ALA A 138 3.91 -1.03 24.50
C ALA A 138 2.76 -0.56 23.61
N ASP A 139 2.87 0.68 23.13
CA ASP A 139 2.00 1.18 22.08
C ASP A 139 2.25 0.39 20.79
N ALA A 140 1.19 0.17 20.03
CA ALA A 140 1.29 -0.44 18.72
C ALA A 140 1.33 0.64 17.64
N ASP A 141 2.13 0.42 16.60
CA ASP A 141 2.26 1.34 15.49
C ASP A 141 2.01 0.60 14.17
N LEU A 142 0.88 0.91 13.53
CA LEU A 142 0.52 0.34 12.24
C LEU A 142 1.28 1.00 11.09
N THR A 143 1.92 2.15 11.29
CA THR A 143 2.80 2.77 10.27
C THR A 143 4.12 2.02 10.15
N ALA A 144 4.52 1.29 11.19
CA ALA A 144 5.73 0.50 11.21
C ALA A 144 5.66 -0.66 10.20
N PRO A 145 6.77 -0.98 9.50
CA PRO A 145 6.78 -2.03 8.49
C PRO A 145 6.31 -3.41 8.97
N ALA A 146 6.59 -3.76 10.23
CA ALA A 146 6.17 -5.04 10.82
C ALA A 146 4.64 -5.20 10.92
N ASN A 147 3.88 -4.10 10.85
CA ASN A 147 2.43 -4.07 10.99
C ASN A 147 1.71 -3.53 9.73
N ALA A 148 2.45 -3.34 8.63
CA ALA A 148 1.93 -2.72 7.42
C ALA A 148 0.79 -3.51 6.76
N ASP A 149 0.76 -4.83 6.96
CA ASP A 149 -0.34 -5.68 6.51
C ASP A 149 -1.63 -5.36 7.28
N LYS A 150 -1.54 -5.16 8.60
CA LYS A 150 -2.66 -4.76 9.46
C LYS A 150 -3.18 -3.36 9.14
N ALA A 151 -2.29 -2.45 8.72
CA ALA A 151 -2.68 -1.11 8.29
C ALA A 151 -3.60 -1.10 7.06
N ARG A 152 -3.60 -2.17 6.26
CA ARG A 152 -4.41 -2.33 5.05
C ARG A 152 -5.68 -3.15 5.30
N CYS A 153 -5.90 -3.58 6.54
CA CYS A 153 -7.08 -4.35 6.93
C CYS A 153 -8.31 -3.45 7.10
N SER A 154 -9.42 -3.83 6.48
CA SER A 154 -10.74 -3.21 6.69
C SER A 154 -11.34 -3.52 8.07
N TYR A 155 -10.87 -4.58 8.73
CA TYR A 155 -11.26 -4.97 10.07
C TYR A 155 -10.02 -5.24 10.93
N LEU A 156 -9.90 -4.59 12.08
CA LEU A 156 -8.77 -4.71 12.99
C LEU A 156 -9.21 -5.12 14.39
N THR A 157 -8.69 -6.24 14.88
CA THR A 157 -8.87 -6.66 16.28
C THR A 157 -7.63 -6.28 17.09
N THR A 158 -7.79 -5.54 18.18
CA THR A 158 -6.72 -5.40 19.17
C THR A 158 -6.87 -6.47 20.25
N THR A 159 -5.76 -7.04 20.72
CA THR A 159 -5.78 -8.16 21.68
C THR A 159 -4.77 -7.97 22.80
N GLY A 160 -4.92 -8.74 23.88
CA GLY A 160 -3.96 -8.77 24.99
C GLY A 160 -4.38 -7.91 26.19
N ALA A 161 -3.80 -8.24 27.34
CA ALA A 161 -4.05 -7.54 28.60
C ALA A 161 -3.23 -6.25 28.68
N LEU A 162 -3.90 -5.14 28.98
CA LEU A 162 -3.26 -3.84 29.10
C LEU A 162 -2.62 -3.70 30.48
N THR A 163 -1.36 -3.26 30.49
CA THR A 163 -0.64 -2.90 31.72
C THR A 163 -0.61 -1.40 32.00
N ALA A 164 -1.03 -0.60 31.02
CA ALA A 164 -1.19 0.85 31.08
C ALA A 164 -2.17 1.30 29.99
N LYS A 165 -2.52 2.60 29.92
CA LYS A 165 -3.18 3.16 28.74
C LYS A 165 -2.25 3.00 27.53
N ARG A 166 -2.78 2.51 26.41
CA ARG A 166 -2.00 2.25 25.20
C ARG A 166 -2.57 2.96 23.99
N ASN A 167 -1.68 3.31 23.09
CA ASN A 167 -2.02 3.83 21.78
C ASN A 167 -1.88 2.76 20.70
N VAL A 168 -2.76 2.83 19.72
CA VAL A 168 -2.60 2.23 18.40
C VAL A 168 -2.47 3.38 17.42
N ILE A 169 -1.26 3.55 16.89
CA ILE A 169 -0.93 4.60 15.93
C ILE A 169 -1.31 4.10 14.53
N VAL A 170 -2.15 4.85 13.83
CA VAL A 170 -2.64 4.50 12.48
C VAL A 170 -2.10 5.47 11.43
N PRO A 171 -1.93 5.03 10.16
CA PRO A 171 -1.52 5.93 9.08
C PRO A 171 -2.57 7.01 8.77
N HIS A 172 -2.15 8.05 8.05
CA HIS A 172 -3.07 9.00 7.44
C HIS A 172 -3.88 8.34 6.31
N GLY A 173 -5.16 8.69 6.19
CA GLY A 173 -6.07 8.07 5.21
C GLY A 173 -6.46 6.63 5.56
N TRP A 174 -6.23 6.20 6.80
CA TRP A 174 -6.67 4.92 7.34
C TRP A 174 -8.17 4.93 7.68
N GLN A 175 -8.82 3.78 7.46
CA GLN A 175 -10.21 3.50 7.82
C GLN A 175 -10.34 2.00 8.12
N ALA A 176 -10.97 1.65 9.24
CA ALA A 176 -11.31 0.27 9.55
C ALA A 176 -12.43 0.18 10.58
N ILE A 177 -13.13 -0.94 10.58
CA ILE A 177 -13.89 -1.38 11.76
C ILE A 177 -12.88 -1.93 12.76
N VAL A 178 -12.89 -1.38 13.97
CA VAL A 178 -12.04 -1.83 15.06
C VAL A 178 -12.87 -2.62 16.05
N PHE A 179 -12.37 -3.78 16.47
CA PHE A 179 -12.84 -4.50 17.64
C PHE A 179 -11.77 -4.45 18.75
N CYS A 180 -12.10 -3.78 19.86
CA CYS A 180 -11.20 -3.62 20.99
C CYS A 180 -11.30 -4.83 21.92
N ASN A 181 -10.65 -5.95 21.57
CA ASN A 181 -10.62 -7.17 22.39
C ASN A 181 -9.49 -7.16 23.43
N ASN A 182 -9.05 -5.97 23.86
CA ASN A 182 -8.13 -5.82 24.98
C ASN A 182 -8.85 -6.07 26.31
N SER A 183 -8.09 -6.48 27.32
CA SER A 183 -8.58 -6.69 28.69
C SER A 183 -7.80 -5.88 29.73
N GLY A 184 -8.36 -5.78 30.94
CA GLY A 184 -7.74 -5.08 32.08
C GLY A 184 -8.33 -3.69 32.33
N ALA A 185 -7.79 -2.95 33.30
CA ALA A 185 -8.38 -1.70 33.78
C ALA A 185 -8.08 -0.44 32.93
N PHE A 186 -7.37 -0.60 31.81
CA PHE A 186 -6.89 0.52 30.99
C PHE A 186 -7.61 0.61 29.64
N THR A 187 -7.35 1.67 28.88
CA THR A 187 -8.01 1.92 27.59
C THR A 187 -7.03 1.79 26.43
N THR A 188 -7.53 1.32 25.30
CA THR A 188 -6.84 1.38 24.00
C THR A 188 -7.31 2.60 23.23
N THR A 189 -6.36 3.41 22.81
CA THR A 189 -6.57 4.71 22.17
C THR A 189 -6.07 4.66 20.73
N PHE A 190 -6.91 4.98 19.76
CA PHE A 190 -6.53 5.06 18.36
C PHE A 190 -6.22 6.51 18.00
N LYS A 191 -5.09 6.74 17.34
CA LYS A 191 -4.67 8.07 16.90
C LYS A 191 -3.73 8.01 15.70
N THR A 192 -3.60 9.09 14.97
CA THR A 192 -2.41 9.29 14.11
C THR A 192 -1.23 9.73 15.00
N ALA A 193 -0.02 9.81 14.44
CA ALA A 193 1.18 10.17 15.21
C ALA A 193 1.02 11.51 15.96
N ALA A 194 0.44 12.52 15.31
CA ALA A 194 0.30 13.88 15.86
C ALA A 194 -1.15 14.34 16.08
N GLY A 195 -2.14 13.59 15.59
CA GLY A 195 -3.54 13.99 15.64
C GLY A 195 -4.27 13.64 16.94
N SER A 196 -5.51 14.08 16.98
CA SER A 196 -6.48 13.76 18.04
C SER A 196 -6.78 12.27 18.07
N SER A 197 -7.26 11.82 19.22
CA SER A 197 -7.41 10.41 19.53
C SER A 197 -8.84 10.01 19.86
N VAL A 198 -9.15 8.73 19.61
CA VAL A 198 -10.42 8.09 19.94
C VAL A 198 -10.14 6.85 20.78
N VAL A 199 -10.76 6.76 21.95
CA VAL A 199 -10.77 5.52 22.73
C VAL A 199 -11.92 4.65 22.26
N VAL A 200 -11.66 3.39 21.90
CA VAL A 200 -12.71 2.38 21.71
C VAL A 200 -12.81 1.54 22.98
N VAL A 201 -14.03 1.42 23.52
CA VAL A 201 -14.30 0.70 24.75
C VAL A 201 -13.94 -0.78 24.59
N GLN A 202 -13.34 -1.39 25.62
CA GLN A 202 -13.00 -2.81 25.61
C GLN A 202 -14.26 -3.67 25.42
N GLY A 203 -14.14 -4.74 24.64
CA GLY A 203 -15.23 -5.62 24.26
C GLY A 203 -16.22 -5.00 23.27
N LYS A 204 -15.95 -3.80 22.76
CA LYS A 204 -16.80 -3.09 21.80
C LYS A 204 -16.13 -2.92 20.45
N GLN A 205 -16.96 -2.64 19.45
CA GLN A 205 -16.52 -2.34 18.10
C GLN A 205 -17.05 -1.00 17.58
N ALA A 206 -16.26 -0.32 16.75
CA ALA A 206 -16.63 0.92 16.08
C ALA A 206 -15.91 1.09 14.74
N LEU A 207 -16.56 1.74 13.77
CA LEU A 207 -15.93 2.23 12.55
C LEU A 207 -15.14 3.51 12.86
N LEU A 208 -13.84 3.46 12.59
CA LEU A 208 -12.93 4.60 12.69
C LEU A 208 -12.45 5.01 11.29
N LEU A 209 -12.25 6.31 11.12
CA LEU A 209 -11.71 6.91 9.91
C LEU A 209 -10.72 8.01 10.29
N THR A 210 -9.72 8.23 9.46
CA THR A 210 -8.87 9.42 9.56
C THR A 210 -9.33 10.50 8.60
N ASP A 211 -9.61 11.69 9.12
CA ASP A 211 -10.14 12.85 8.36
C ASP A 211 -9.03 13.65 7.65
N GLY A 212 -7.87 13.02 7.45
CA GLY A 212 -6.65 13.65 6.96
C GLY A 212 -5.62 13.90 8.07
N SER A 213 -6.03 14.12 9.32
CA SER A 213 -5.08 14.33 10.43
C SER A 213 -5.50 13.66 11.74
N ASN A 214 -6.78 13.63 12.06
CA ASN A 214 -7.30 13.08 13.30
C ASN A 214 -7.98 11.74 13.05
N VAL A 215 -8.00 10.88 14.06
CA VAL A 215 -8.91 9.73 14.07
C VAL A 215 -10.28 10.23 14.54
N VAL A 216 -11.32 9.89 13.79
CA VAL A 216 -12.71 10.18 14.11
C VAL A 216 -13.50 8.88 14.22
N ARG A 217 -14.45 8.85 15.16
CA ARG A 217 -15.41 7.74 15.32
C ARG A 217 -16.61 8.02 14.43
N ILE A 218 -16.95 7.06 13.56
CA ILE A 218 -18.10 7.16 12.64
C ILE A 218 -19.35 6.46 13.18
N THR A 219 -19.18 5.35 13.90
CA THR A 219 -20.29 4.63 14.54
C THR A 219 -20.12 4.60 16.06
N PRO A 220 -21.21 4.52 16.84
CA PRO A 220 -21.11 4.24 18.27
C PRO A 220 -20.34 2.94 18.55
N ASP A 221 -19.81 2.84 19.77
CA ASP A 221 -19.25 1.59 20.28
C ASP A 221 -20.40 0.61 20.53
N THR A 222 -20.42 -0.49 19.78
CA THR A 222 -21.44 -1.55 19.85
C THR A 222 -20.92 -2.81 20.50
#